data_AF-A0A087E620-F1
#
_entry.id   AF-A0A087E620-F1
#
_cell.length_a   1.000
_cell.length_b   1.000
_cell.length_c   1.000
_cell.angle_alpha   90.00
_cell.angle_beta   90.00
_cell.angle_gamma   90.00
#
_symmetry.space_group_name_H-M   'P 1'
#
loop_
_entity.id
_entity.type
_entity.pdbx_description
1 polymer ?
#
loop_
_entity_poly.entity_id
_entity_poly.type
_entity_poly.pdbx_seq_one_letter_code
_entity_poly.pdbx_strand_id
1 'polypeptide(L)'
;MSDQSDDADKTRTNRPEHVAPTGRQPPMMQPQQTARQEYQPYPPYQQAQPYQQVPPLQPYPQPAPSAASYPNPAYPPQMQGTPYPYQPYPYQAYPPQSYQSYQPYPPYPYQTHPSAPQPLPPYQQVPPYPYPPQPMPQAQQPAWIPRRFLTYAQQVRRAVGREARLVLFYCVVMTAVALVAQMTIATVMILQGTPESEVFSDAFSNRISGAVSLIALVGCAIYLALMRSHDPLWHGLPHELRLELTGSGERAHRKMTPVVFLLAIMLILGASDVYTFILEPALDWLSGLFGFQPSTAMDSIDASMDTLAMVLYAGFFGPIMEELLFRGLVMPALAKYGKVFSIVTSAVLFGCFHTDLLQGAYAILVGLVLGYIAAEYGLVWSIALHITNNFVFSDLFSRLLTLMPENAQNIVGYGLYIVVGVGSLLYLVLRFRDIRGYMKANRSPQGTVAACWSSPWFLVFLGLSLLFAFVTGFTAV
;
A
#
# COMPACT_ATOMS: atom_id res chain seq x y z
N MET A 1 -40.10 36.53 -67.66
CA MET A 1 -41.32 36.90 -66.91
C MET A 1 -40.86 37.20 -65.49
N SER A 2 -40.15 38.30 -65.26
CA SER A 2 -40.62 39.71 -65.11
C SER A 2 -41.07 39.95 -63.65
N ASP A 3 -40.60 40.94 -62.90
CA ASP A 3 -39.80 42.12 -63.23
C ASP A 3 -39.41 42.86 -61.94
N GLN A 4 -38.30 43.61 -61.99
CA GLN A 4 -38.06 44.96 -61.41
C GLN A 4 -38.10 45.18 -59.87
N SER A 5 -37.30 46.06 -59.25
CA SER A 5 -36.27 47.03 -59.70
C SER A 5 -35.68 47.78 -58.50
N ASP A 6 -34.37 48.06 -58.58
CA ASP A 6 -33.68 49.35 -58.39
C ASP A 6 -33.68 50.16 -57.07
N ASP A 7 -32.44 50.35 -56.60
CA ASP A 7 -31.68 51.60 -56.43
C ASP A 7 -32.14 52.77 -55.52
N ALA A 8 -31.19 53.12 -54.64
CA ALA A 8 -30.57 54.44 -54.46
C ALA A 8 -31.25 55.55 -53.62
N ASP A 9 -30.58 55.84 -52.50
CA ASP A 9 -29.96 57.13 -52.17
C ASP A 9 -30.79 58.29 -51.54
N LYS A 10 -30.11 58.97 -50.60
CA LYS A 10 -30.27 60.36 -50.09
C LYS A 10 -31.22 60.71 -48.93
N THR A 11 -30.54 61.20 -47.88
CA THR A 11 -30.77 62.48 -47.12
C THR A 11 -31.77 62.59 -45.96
N ARG A 12 -31.18 62.67 -44.75
CA ARG A 12 -31.19 63.77 -43.74
C ARG A 12 -32.52 64.30 -43.12
N THR A 13 -32.47 64.47 -41.78
CA THR A 13 -33.30 65.30 -40.86
C THR A 13 -34.69 64.72 -40.52
N ASN A 14 -35.30 64.80 -39.33
CA ASN A 14 -35.09 65.51 -38.05
C ASN A 14 -35.86 64.76 -36.93
N ARG A 15 -35.48 65.00 -35.67
CA ARG A 15 -36.09 64.55 -34.40
C ARG A 15 -37.52 65.13 -34.19
N PRO A 16 -38.37 64.56 -33.31
CA PRO A 16 -38.51 65.16 -31.97
C PRO A 16 -38.78 64.17 -30.80
N GLU A 17 -38.74 64.74 -29.60
CA GLU A 17 -38.68 64.21 -28.24
C GLU A 17 -40.03 63.70 -27.68
N HIS A 18 -40.03 62.77 -26.70
CA HIS A 18 -40.58 63.00 -25.34
C HIS A 18 -40.58 61.77 -24.38
N VAL A 19 -40.10 62.05 -23.14
CA VAL A 19 -40.46 61.50 -21.80
C VAL A 19 -39.92 60.13 -21.30
N ALA A 20 -39.45 60.16 -20.05
CA ALA A 20 -38.56 59.26 -19.28
C ALA A 20 -39.25 58.04 -18.61
N PRO A 21 -38.49 57.14 -17.93
CA PRO A 21 -38.13 57.39 -16.51
C PRO A 21 -36.71 56.96 -16.05
N THR A 22 -36.11 57.79 -15.18
CA THR A 22 -35.27 57.50 -13.98
C THR A 22 -34.32 56.29 -14.00
N GLY A 23 -32.98 56.42 -14.04
CA GLY A 23 -32.06 56.87 -12.95
C GLY A 23 -31.33 55.63 -12.38
N ARG A 24 -29.99 55.50 -12.24
CA ARG A 24 -28.85 56.41 -12.10
C ARG A 24 -27.62 55.78 -12.81
N GLN A 25 -26.81 56.59 -13.48
CA GLN A 25 -25.46 56.23 -13.95
C GLN A 25 -24.38 56.67 -12.93
N PRO A 26 -23.20 56.02 -12.93
CA PRO A 26 -22.06 56.34 -12.07
C PRO A 26 -21.26 57.53 -12.63
N PRO A 27 -20.62 58.38 -11.79
CA PRO A 27 -19.72 59.42 -12.30
C PRO A 27 -18.25 58.95 -12.31
N MET A 28 -17.58 59.14 -13.45
CA MET A 28 -16.12 59.11 -13.57
C MET A 28 -15.50 60.51 -13.37
N MET A 29 -14.44 60.52 -12.55
CA MET A 29 -13.19 61.31 -12.55
C MET A 29 -13.18 62.85 -12.67
N GLN A 30 -12.44 63.48 -11.73
CA GLN A 30 -11.41 64.48 -12.05
C GLN A 30 -10.25 64.46 -11.02
N PRO A 31 -9.05 64.97 -11.39
CA PRO A 31 -7.76 64.63 -10.80
C PRO A 31 -7.31 65.63 -9.72
N GLN A 32 -6.57 65.16 -8.69
CA GLN A 32 -5.93 66.06 -7.73
C GLN A 32 -4.56 65.57 -7.25
N GLN A 33 -3.56 66.33 -7.72
CA GLN A 33 -2.41 66.88 -6.98
C GLN A 33 -1.43 65.92 -6.27
N THR A 34 -0.25 65.87 -6.87
CA THR A 34 1.05 65.49 -6.29
C THR A 34 1.33 66.27 -4.99
N ALA A 35 1.49 65.56 -3.87
CA ALA A 35 2.09 66.09 -2.65
C ALA A 35 3.29 65.22 -2.24
N ARG A 36 4.43 65.88 -2.03
CA ARG A 36 5.70 65.33 -1.53
C ARG A 36 5.59 64.94 -0.05
N GLN A 37 6.16 63.77 0.26
CA GLN A 37 6.84 63.33 1.48
C GLN A 37 6.45 63.93 2.84
N GLU A 38 6.05 63.05 3.77
CA GLU A 38 6.55 63.09 5.15
C GLU A 38 7.04 61.69 5.58
N TYR A 39 8.33 61.62 5.87
CA TYR A 39 9.00 60.51 6.54
C TYR A 39 8.50 60.45 7.99
N GLN A 40 7.95 59.32 8.45
CA GLN A 40 7.83 59.08 9.88
C GLN A 40 9.19 58.65 10.46
N PRO A 41 9.72 59.33 11.48
CA PRO A 41 10.99 58.98 12.10
C PRO A 41 10.86 57.73 12.99
N TYR A 42 11.90 56.90 12.95
CA TYR A 42 12.11 55.79 13.89
C TYR A 42 11.98 56.26 15.35
N PRO A 43 11.39 55.45 16.25
CA PRO A 43 11.43 55.76 17.67
C PRO A 43 12.89 55.73 18.17
N PRO A 44 13.30 56.67 19.05
CA PRO A 44 14.67 56.74 19.54
C PRO A 44 15.01 55.55 20.44
N TYR A 45 16.26 55.11 20.34
CA TYR A 45 16.92 54.17 21.22
C TYR A 45 16.53 54.41 22.69
N GLN A 46 15.82 53.46 23.29
CA GLN A 46 15.70 53.42 24.74
C GLN A 46 17.06 53.02 25.32
N GLN A 47 17.59 53.91 26.14
CA GLN A 47 18.79 53.74 26.95
C GLN A 47 18.68 52.47 27.79
N ALA A 48 19.78 51.74 27.88
CA ALA A 48 19.93 50.57 28.73
C ALA A 48 19.57 50.92 30.18
N GLN A 49 18.53 50.26 30.71
CA GLN A 49 18.26 50.21 32.14
C GLN A 49 19.38 49.40 32.83
N PRO A 50 19.91 49.85 33.98
CA PRO A 50 20.98 49.16 34.68
C PRO A 50 20.51 47.79 35.19
N TYR A 51 21.40 46.80 35.11
CA TYR A 51 21.24 45.43 35.60
C TYR A 51 20.37 45.33 36.87
N GLN A 52 19.16 44.79 36.73
CA GLN A 52 18.48 44.20 37.88
C GLN A 52 19.24 42.93 38.27
N GLN A 53 19.78 42.95 39.48
CA GLN A 53 20.42 41.80 40.10
C GLN A 53 19.41 40.65 40.20
N VAL A 54 19.74 39.55 39.52
CA VAL A 54 19.04 38.27 39.65
C VAL A 54 19.17 37.80 41.11
N PRO A 55 18.08 37.50 41.83
CA PRO A 55 18.17 36.87 43.15
C PRO A 55 18.83 35.49 43.03
N PRO A 56 19.71 35.08 43.95
CA PRO A 56 20.37 33.78 43.85
C PRO A 56 19.33 32.64 43.92
N LEU A 57 19.48 31.66 43.03
CA LEU A 57 18.71 30.42 43.00
C LEU A 57 18.77 29.72 44.37
N GLN A 58 17.62 29.38 44.94
CA GLN A 58 17.53 28.54 46.12
C GLN A 58 17.97 27.10 45.76
N PRO A 59 18.85 26.46 46.55
CA PRO A 59 19.22 25.06 46.30
C PRO A 59 18.07 24.10 46.59
N TYR A 60 17.81 23.17 45.67
CA TYR A 60 16.94 22.02 45.92
C TYR A 60 17.50 21.15 47.07
N PRO A 61 16.66 20.59 47.97
CA PRO A 61 17.13 19.71 49.02
C PRO A 61 17.69 18.40 48.45
N GLN A 62 18.96 18.10 48.76
CA GLN A 62 19.57 16.78 48.62
C GLN A 62 19.14 15.90 49.81
N PRO A 63 18.71 14.65 49.60
CA PRO A 63 18.68 13.66 50.68
C PRO A 63 20.10 13.21 51.02
N ALA A 64 20.45 13.29 52.31
CA ALA A 64 21.74 12.90 52.89
C ALA A 64 21.97 11.37 52.90
N PRO A 65 23.23 10.91 53.06
CA PRO A 65 23.64 9.52 52.83
C PRO A 65 23.52 8.65 54.10
N SER A 66 23.18 7.38 53.92
CA SER A 66 23.35 6.36 54.98
C SER A 66 24.14 5.16 54.44
N ALA A 67 25.25 4.90 55.10
CA ALA A 67 26.30 3.95 54.79
C ALA A 67 25.87 2.47 54.90
N ALA A 68 26.41 1.59 54.04
CA ALA A 68 27.18 0.41 54.46
C ALA A 68 27.69 -0.39 53.25
N SER A 69 28.90 -0.93 53.45
CA SER A 69 29.79 -1.75 52.64
C SER A 69 29.22 -2.95 51.87
N TYR A 70 29.79 -3.21 50.69
CA TYR A 70 29.72 -4.48 49.93
C TYR A 70 30.15 -5.70 50.78
N PRO A 71 29.56 -6.89 50.52
CA PRO A 71 30.27 -7.85 49.66
C PRO A 71 29.35 -8.59 48.67
N ASN A 72 29.94 -9.01 47.54
CA ASN A 72 29.33 -9.87 46.52
C ASN A 72 29.00 -11.27 47.10
N PRO A 73 27.83 -11.88 46.80
CA PRO A 73 27.86 -13.14 46.04
C PRO A 73 26.61 -13.48 45.19
N ALA A 74 26.86 -14.22 44.10
CA ALA A 74 26.12 -15.35 43.51
C ALA A 74 24.57 -15.33 43.31
N TYR A 75 24.15 -15.75 42.11
CA TYR A 75 22.79 -16.03 41.60
C TYR A 75 21.74 -16.51 42.63
N PRO A 76 20.47 -16.05 42.53
CA PRO A 76 19.35 -16.66 43.26
C PRO A 76 18.50 -17.66 42.43
N PRO A 77 17.80 -18.61 43.10
CA PRO A 77 17.10 -19.76 42.49
C PRO A 77 15.62 -19.48 42.16
N GLN A 78 15.06 -20.30 41.27
CA GLN A 78 13.63 -20.35 40.92
C GLN A 78 12.77 -20.88 42.09
N MET A 79 11.65 -20.18 42.40
CA MET A 79 10.57 -20.71 43.23
C MET A 79 9.32 -21.02 42.40
N GLN A 80 8.72 -22.16 42.75
CA GLN A 80 7.58 -22.85 42.15
C GLN A 80 6.26 -22.08 42.29
N GLY A 81 5.44 -22.10 41.23
CA GLY A 81 4.02 -21.74 41.26
C GLY A 81 3.13 -22.98 41.04
N THR A 82 2.08 -23.11 41.84
CA THR A 82 1.05 -24.16 41.83
C THR A 82 0.09 -24.11 40.61
N PRO A 83 -0.62 -25.21 40.29
CA PRO A 83 -1.12 -25.49 38.94
C PRO A 83 -2.60 -25.15 38.67
N TYR A 84 -2.94 -24.87 37.41
CA TYR A 84 -4.32 -24.85 36.86
C TYR A 84 -4.60 -26.13 36.03
N PRO A 85 -5.87 -26.59 35.94
CA PRO A 85 -6.21 -27.90 35.39
C PRO A 85 -6.26 -27.94 33.86
N TYR A 86 -5.85 -29.08 33.30
CA TYR A 86 -5.76 -29.38 31.86
C TYR A 86 -7.00 -30.17 31.41
N GLN A 87 -7.65 -29.78 30.31
CA GLN A 87 -8.62 -30.62 29.58
C GLN A 87 -7.98 -31.16 28.29
N PRO A 88 -8.04 -32.48 28.00
CA PRO A 88 -7.47 -33.05 26.78
C PRO A 88 -8.45 -33.10 25.60
N TYR A 89 -7.95 -32.82 24.39
CA TYR A 89 -8.59 -33.13 23.11
C TYR A 89 -8.41 -34.62 22.75
N PRO A 90 -9.34 -35.27 22.03
CA PRO A 90 -9.26 -36.70 21.68
C PRO A 90 -8.35 -36.96 20.46
N TYR A 91 -7.50 -37.98 20.56
CA TYR A 91 -6.68 -38.53 19.47
C TYR A 91 -7.45 -39.60 18.68
N GLN A 92 -7.37 -39.57 17.35
CA GLN A 92 -7.79 -40.66 16.45
C GLN A 92 -6.77 -41.82 16.50
N ALA A 93 -7.25 -43.05 16.66
CA ALA A 93 -6.45 -44.26 16.76
C ALA A 93 -6.08 -44.84 15.38
N TYR A 94 -4.81 -45.24 15.21
CA TYR A 94 -4.37 -46.22 14.20
C TYR A 94 -4.11 -47.57 14.90
N PRO A 95 -4.39 -48.73 14.27
CA PRO A 95 -4.21 -50.03 14.90
C PRO A 95 -2.73 -50.49 14.93
N PRO A 96 -2.33 -51.34 15.91
CA PRO A 96 -0.92 -51.63 16.20
C PRO A 96 -0.34 -52.82 15.42
N GLN A 97 0.95 -52.72 15.03
CA GLN A 97 1.80 -53.88 14.74
C GLN A 97 2.69 -54.20 15.94
N SER A 98 2.72 -55.48 16.32
CA SER A 98 3.42 -56.06 17.46
C SER A 98 4.93 -56.15 17.24
N TYR A 99 5.71 -55.59 18.17
CA TYR A 99 7.15 -55.85 18.29
C TYR A 99 7.41 -56.94 19.35
N GLN A 100 8.17 -57.97 18.95
CA GLN A 100 8.62 -59.06 19.83
C GLN A 100 9.69 -58.59 20.83
N SER A 101 9.64 -59.20 22.02
CA SER A 101 10.42 -58.91 23.22
C SER A 101 11.86 -59.45 23.18
N TYR A 102 12.80 -58.65 23.69
CA TYR A 102 14.16 -59.05 24.02
C TYR A 102 14.19 -59.80 25.38
N GLN A 103 14.91 -60.91 25.45
CA GLN A 103 15.26 -61.61 26.69
C GLN A 103 16.78 -61.49 26.96
N PRO A 104 17.23 -61.34 28.22
CA PRO A 104 18.63 -61.07 28.57
C PRO A 104 19.48 -62.35 28.76
N TYR A 105 20.78 -62.25 28.47
CA TYR A 105 21.77 -63.34 28.62
C TYR A 105 22.09 -63.65 30.10
N PRO A 106 22.24 -64.94 30.49
CA PRO A 106 22.80 -65.35 31.78
C PRO A 106 24.33 -65.52 31.75
N PRO A 107 25.02 -65.51 32.92
CA PRO A 107 26.48 -65.49 33.02
C PRO A 107 27.14 -66.89 32.92
N TYR A 108 28.40 -66.92 32.48
CA TYR A 108 29.23 -68.12 32.28
C TYR A 108 29.57 -68.88 33.57
N PRO A 109 29.57 -70.23 33.55
CA PRO A 109 30.36 -71.05 34.47
C PRO A 109 31.52 -71.80 33.79
N TYR A 110 32.53 -72.10 34.61
CA TYR A 110 33.79 -72.79 34.30
C TYR A 110 33.66 -74.31 34.05
N GLN A 111 34.62 -74.82 33.26
CA GLN A 111 35.26 -76.15 33.25
C GLN A 111 34.44 -77.43 32.98
N THR A 112 34.87 -78.22 31.98
CA THR A 112 35.61 -79.50 32.15
C THR A 112 35.73 -80.23 30.81
N HIS A 113 36.95 -80.62 30.41
CA HIS A 113 37.17 -81.68 29.42
C HIS A 113 36.94 -83.04 30.13
N PRO A 114 36.41 -84.09 29.47
CA PRO A 114 37.31 -85.01 28.75
C PRO A 114 36.70 -85.86 27.60
N SER A 115 37.64 -86.44 26.83
CA SER A 115 37.61 -87.75 26.12
C SER A 115 36.89 -87.95 24.77
N ALA A 116 37.73 -88.28 23.78
CA ALA A 116 37.54 -89.16 22.61
C ALA A 116 36.73 -88.64 21.39
N PRO A 117 37.36 -88.58 20.18
CA PRO A 117 36.65 -88.29 18.93
C PRO A 117 36.03 -89.56 18.31
N GLN A 118 34.72 -89.53 18.06
CA GLN A 118 34.00 -90.44 17.15
C GLN A 118 33.90 -89.77 15.75
N PRO A 119 34.11 -90.49 14.62
CA PRO A 119 34.03 -89.89 13.29
C PRO A 119 32.59 -89.61 12.87
N LEU A 120 32.30 -88.37 12.45
CA LEU A 120 31.02 -87.98 11.86
C LEU A 120 30.94 -88.44 10.37
N PRO A 121 29.78 -88.96 9.90
CA PRO A 121 29.56 -89.33 8.51
C PRO A 121 29.48 -88.10 7.58
N PRO A 122 29.74 -88.26 6.27
CA PRO A 122 29.92 -87.14 5.34
C PRO A 122 28.64 -86.34 5.12
N TYR A 123 28.78 -85.01 5.15
CA TYR A 123 27.73 -84.02 4.95
C TYR A 123 26.96 -84.25 3.63
N GLN A 124 25.67 -84.58 3.72
CA GLN A 124 24.72 -84.39 2.62
C GLN A 124 24.30 -82.92 2.57
N GLN A 125 24.48 -82.30 1.40
CA GLN A 125 24.11 -80.91 1.14
C GLN A 125 22.58 -80.77 1.12
N VAL A 126 22.05 -79.89 1.97
CA VAL A 126 20.63 -79.50 1.96
C VAL A 126 20.45 -78.38 0.92
N PRO A 127 19.56 -78.51 -0.09
CA PRO A 127 19.35 -77.47 -1.09
C PRO A 127 18.54 -76.28 -0.50
N PRO A 128 18.87 -75.02 -0.86
CA PRO A 128 18.13 -73.86 -0.38
C PRO A 128 17.00 -73.46 -1.33
N TYR A 129 15.81 -73.27 -0.75
CA TYR A 129 14.60 -72.61 -1.26
C TYR A 129 13.65 -73.38 -2.20
N PRO A 130 12.40 -73.62 -1.75
CA PRO A 130 11.26 -73.86 -2.64
C PRO A 130 10.61 -72.51 -2.98
N TYR A 131 10.59 -72.13 -4.26
CA TYR A 131 9.62 -71.25 -4.97
C TYR A 131 10.37 -70.43 -6.05
N PRO A 132 10.08 -70.63 -7.35
CA PRO A 132 10.61 -69.76 -8.39
C PRO A 132 9.90 -68.39 -8.34
N PRO A 133 10.63 -67.27 -8.52
CA PRO A 133 10.01 -65.94 -8.53
C PRO A 133 9.11 -65.76 -9.77
N GLN A 134 7.86 -65.35 -9.55
CA GLN A 134 6.97 -64.94 -10.63
C GLN A 134 7.43 -63.59 -11.22
N PRO A 135 7.42 -63.40 -12.55
CA PRO A 135 7.73 -62.12 -13.16
C PRO A 135 6.63 -61.09 -12.81
N MET A 136 7.04 -59.96 -12.24
CA MET A 136 6.13 -58.85 -11.91
C MET A 136 5.45 -58.30 -13.19
N PRO A 137 4.16 -57.94 -13.13
CA PRO A 137 3.51 -57.22 -14.23
C PRO A 137 4.24 -55.90 -14.50
N GLN A 138 4.71 -55.71 -15.74
CA GLN A 138 5.28 -54.43 -16.15
C GLN A 138 4.18 -53.37 -16.12
N ALA A 139 4.25 -52.46 -15.17
CA ALA A 139 3.45 -51.25 -15.17
C ALA A 139 3.73 -50.50 -16.48
N GLN A 140 2.73 -50.36 -17.36
CA GLN A 140 2.82 -49.48 -18.51
C GLN A 140 3.14 -48.08 -17.98
N GLN A 141 4.37 -47.60 -18.22
CA GLN A 141 4.71 -46.24 -17.87
C GLN A 141 3.77 -45.31 -18.66
N PRO A 142 3.12 -44.34 -18.01
CA PRO A 142 2.30 -43.38 -18.73
C PRO A 142 3.19 -42.68 -19.76
N ALA A 143 2.68 -42.55 -21.00
CA ALA A 143 3.40 -41.93 -22.10
C ALA A 143 4.03 -40.62 -21.63
N TRP A 144 5.35 -40.49 -21.80
CA TRP A 144 6.09 -39.28 -21.44
C TRP A 144 5.48 -38.07 -22.16
N ILE A 145 4.77 -37.22 -21.43
CA ILE A 145 4.31 -35.93 -21.93
C ILE A 145 5.46 -34.94 -21.70
N PRO A 146 6.10 -34.37 -22.74
CA PRO A 146 7.11 -33.35 -22.54
C PRO A 146 6.52 -32.19 -21.72
N ARG A 147 7.01 -31.97 -20.51
CA ARG A 147 6.76 -30.69 -19.82
C ARG A 147 7.37 -29.61 -20.68
N ARG A 148 6.54 -28.80 -21.33
CA ARG A 148 6.97 -27.69 -22.18
C ARG A 148 7.77 -26.70 -21.32
N PHE A 149 9.10 -26.79 -21.32
CA PHE A 149 9.96 -25.87 -20.59
C PHE A 149 9.79 -24.47 -21.18
N LEU A 150 9.14 -23.57 -20.43
CA LEU A 150 8.95 -22.18 -20.84
C LEU A 150 10.29 -21.46 -20.79
N THR A 151 10.56 -20.61 -21.79
CA THR A 151 11.73 -19.73 -21.73
C THR A 151 11.60 -18.76 -20.56
N TYR A 152 12.72 -18.24 -20.06
CA TYR A 152 12.71 -17.26 -18.97
C TYR A 152 11.76 -16.08 -19.26
N ALA A 153 11.82 -15.52 -20.47
CA ALA A 153 10.94 -14.44 -20.90
C ALA A 153 9.46 -14.86 -20.90
N GLN A 154 9.13 -16.08 -21.32
CA GLN A 154 7.75 -16.59 -21.27
C GLN A 154 7.26 -16.77 -19.82
N GLN A 155 8.12 -17.19 -18.90
CA GLN A 155 7.78 -17.32 -17.48
C GLN A 155 7.48 -15.95 -16.86
N VAL A 156 8.36 -14.96 -17.08
CA VAL A 156 8.15 -13.57 -16.63
C VAL A 156 6.86 -13.01 -17.22
N ARG A 157 6.66 -13.12 -18.54
CA ARG A 157 5.47 -12.64 -19.23
C ARG A 157 4.20 -13.23 -18.65
N ARG A 158 4.16 -14.55 -18.43
CA ARG A 158 3.00 -15.22 -17.83
C ARG A 158 2.75 -14.80 -16.39
N ALA A 159 3.81 -14.64 -15.59
CA ALA A 159 3.67 -14.21 -14.20
C ALA A 159 3.13 -12.79 -14.10
N VAL A 160 3.77 -11.83 -14.79
CA VAL A 160 3.30 -10.43 -14.83
C VAL A 160 1.89 -10.36 -15.39
N GLY A 161 1.59 -11.09 -16.48
CA GLY A 161 0.26 -11.10 -17.06
C GLY A 161 -0.81 -11.69 -16.13
N ARG A 162 -0.47 -12.70 -15.31
CA ARG A 162 -1.38 -13.25 -14.30
C ARG A 162 -1.68 -12.22 -13.22
N GLU A 163 -0.66 -11.54 -12.70
CA GLU A 163 -0.83 -10.53 -11.65
C GLU A 163 -1.58 -9.28 -12.19
N ALA A 164 -1.23 -8.79 -13.38
CA ALA A 164 -1.95 -7.67 -14.00
C ALA A 164 -3.42 -7.99 -14.27
N ARG A 165 -3.72 -9.22 -14.72
CA ARG A 165 -5.10 -9.69 -14.89
C ARG A 165 -5.84 -9.74 -13.55
N LEU A 166 -5.20 -10.23 -12.48
CA LEU A 166 -5.80 -10.25 -11.14
C LEU A 166 -6.19 -8.83 -10.70
N VAL A 167 -5.30 -7.86 -10.87
CA VAL A 167 -5.55 -6.45 -10.51
C VAL A 167 -6.66 -5.86 -11.39
N LEU A 168 -6.64 -6.09 -12.70
CA LEU A 168 -7.68 -5.61 -13.61
C LEU A 168 -9.08 -6.10 -13.20
N PHE A 169 -9.24 -7.41 -12.95
CA PHE A 169 -10.53 -7.95 -12.54
C PHE A 169 -10.91 -7.53 -11.11
N TYR A 170 -9.94 -7.29 -10.24
CA TYR A 170 -10.19 -6.66 -8.95
C TYR A 170 -10.81 -5.26 -9.12
N CYS A 171 -10.29 -4.42 -10.02
CA CYS A 171 -10.88 -3.11 -10.34
C CYS A 171 -12.30 -3.25 -10.91
N VAL A 172 -12.52 -4.21 -11.83
CA VAL A 172 -13.84 -4.46 -12.42
C VAL A 172 -14.85 -4.87 -11.35
N VAL A 173 -14.48 -5.78 -10.43
CA VAL A 173 -15.34 -6.18 -9.32
C VAL A 173 -15.62 -5.01 -8.39
N MET A 174 -14.58 -4.25 -8.01
CA MET A 174 -14.74 -3.06 -7.17
C MET A 174 -15.77 -2.09 -7.76
N THR A 175 -15.60 -1.76 -9.04
CA THR A 175 -16.47 -0.82 -9.76
C THR A 175 -17.88 -1.36 -9.92
N ALA A 176 -18.02 -2.64 -10.29
CA ALA A 176 -19.34 -3.26 -10.47
C ALA A 176 -20.13 -3.33 -9.17
N VAL A 177 -19.48 -3.74 -8.07
CA VAL A 177 -20.13 -3.81 -6.75
C VAL A 177 -20.45 -2.41 -6.24
N ALA A 178 -19.56 -1.44 -6.42
CA ALA A 178 -19.82 -0.05 -6.07
C ALA A 178 -21.04 0.50 -6.83
N LEU A 179 -21.10 0.29 -8.15
CA LEU A 179 -22.22 0.72 -8.98
C LEU A 179 -23.54 0.09 -8.52
N VAL A 180 -23.58 -1.23 -8.30
CA VAL A 180 -24.79 -1.91 -7.82
C VAL A 180 -25.21 -1.40 -6.45
N ALA A 181 -24.27 -1.21 -5.53
CA ALA A 181 -24.55 -0.68 -4.20
C ALA A 181 -25.12 0.74 -4.27
N GLN A 182 -24.51 1.62 -5.06
CA GLN A 182 -24.98 2.99 -5.27
C GLN A 182 -26.39 3.02 -5.87
N MET A 183 -26.64 2.25 -6.93
CA MET A 183 -27.96 2.18 -7.57
C MET A 183 -29.04 1.60 -6.65
N THR A 184 -28.67 0.62 -5.82
CA THR A 184 -29.58 0.03 -4.82
C THR A 184 -29.95 1.06 -3.76
N ILE A 185 -28.97 1.78 -3.20
CA ILE A 185 -29.20 2.83 -2.21
C ILE A 185 -30.07 3.95 -2.80
N ALA A 186 -29.73 4.42 -4.00
CA ALA A 186 -30.49 5.43 -4.71
C ALA A 186 -31.96 5.00 -4.92
N THR A 187 -32.19 3.78 -5.41
CA THR A 187 -33.55 3.25 -5.63
C THR A 187 -34.33 3.17 -4.32
N VAL A 188 -33.73 2.67 -3.24
CA VAL A 188 -34.40 2.59 -1.93
C VAL A 188 -34.77 3.97 -1.40
N MET A 189 -33.90 4.97 -1.54
CA MET A 189 -34.18 6.35 -1.09
C MET A 189 -35.33 6.99 -1.88
N ILE A 190 -35.39 6.77 -3.19
CA ILE A 190 -36.50 7.23 -4.04
C ILE A 190 -37.81 6.55 -3.61
N LEU A 191 -37.80 5.24 -3.38
CA LEU A 191 -38.97 4.49 -2.91
C LEU A 191 -39.44 4.92 -1.51
N GLN A 192 -38.54 5.46 -0.69
CA GLN A 192 -38.85 6.05 0.62
C GLN A 192 -39.36 7.50 0.54
N GLY A 193 -39.44 8.09 -0.65
CA GLY A 193 -39.97 9.43 -0.88
C GLY A 193 -38.92 10.53 -0.98
N THR A 194 -37.62 10.20 -1.08
CA THR A 194 -36.57 11.19 -1.33
C THR A 194 -36.66 11.69 -2.78
N PRO A 195 -36.66 13.01 -3.03
CA PRO A 195 -36.71 13.55 -4.38
C PRO A 195 -35.53 13.07 -5.24
N GLU A 196 -35.79 12.72 -6.50
CA GLU A 196 -34.75 12.28 -7.44
C GLU A 196 -33.62 13.33 -7.59
N SER A 197 -33.96 14.62 -7.57
CA SER A 197 -32.99 15.70 -7.64
C SER A 197 -31.99 15.71 -6.47
N GLU A 198 -32.40 15.23 -5.30
CA GLU A 198 -31.51 15.09 -4.14
C GLU A 198 -30.66 13.83 -4.26
N VAL A 199 -31.25 12.71 -4.68
CA VAL A 199 -30.55 11.42 -4.83
C VAL A 199 -29.47 11.46 -5.92
N PHE A 200 -29.68 12.22 -6.99
CA PHE A 200 -28.68 12.40 -8.06
C PHE A 200 -27.74 13.60 -7.84
N SER A 201 -27.74 14.21 -6.64
CA SER A 201 -26.83 15.30 -6.30
C SER A 201 -25.45 14.80 -5.87
N ASP A 202 -24.42 15.61 -6.11
CA ASP A 202 -23.05 15.34 -5.64
C ASP A 202 -22.98 15.21 -4.11
N ALA A 203 -23.76 16.03 -3.39
CA ALA A 203 -23.84 15.98 -1.93
C ALA A 203 -24.33 14.61 -1.43
N PHE A 204 -25.36 14.05 -2.08
CA PHE A 204 -25.84 12.71 -1.75
C PHE A 204 -24.80 11.64 -2.10
N SER A 205 -24.20 11.71 -3.29
CA SER A 205 -23.13 10.80 -3.72
C SER A 205 -21.97 10.78 -2.71
N ASN A 206 -21.49 11.96 -2.31
CA ASN A 206 -20.41 12.11 -1.34
C ASN A 206 -20.80 11.53 0.03
N ARG A 207 -22.05 11.71 0.48
CA ARG A 207 -22.55 11.17 1.76
C ARG A 207 -22.58 9.65 1.79
N ILE A 208 -22.89 8.98 0.67
CA ILE A 208 -22.98 7.51 0.63
C ILE A 208 -21.69 6.83 0.16
N SER A 209 -20.77 7.58 -0.45
CA SER A 209 -19.53 7.09 -1.06
C SER A 209 -18.74 6.15 -0.14
N GLY A 210 -18.52 6.54 1.12
CA GLY A 210 -17.79 5.71 2.09
C GLY A 210 -18.45 4.35 2.35
N ALA A 211 -19.78 4.32 2.45
CA ALA A 211 -20.52 3.06 2.63
C ALA A 211 -20.47 2.19 1.37
N VAL A 212 -20.63 2.80 0.19
CA VAL A 212 -20.50 2.14 -1.11
C VAL A 212 -19.11 1.51 -1.27
N SER A 213 -18.05 2.25 -0.91
CA SER A 213 -16.67 1.78 -0.97
C SER A 213 -16.39 0.61 -0.03
N LEU A 214 -16.95 0.62 1.19
CA LEU A 214 -16.85 -0.52 2.11
C LEU A 214 -17.55 -1.77 1.56
N ILE A 215 -18.73 -1.62 0.96
CA ILE A 215 -19.46 -2.73 0.31
C ILE A 215 -18.64 -3.27 -0.87
N ALA A 216 -18.09 -2.39 -1.71
CA ALA A 216 -17.20 -2.76 -2.81
C ALA A 216 -15.98 -3.53 -2.32
N LEU A 217 -15.38 -3.11 -1.20
CA LEU A 217 -14.24 -3.77 -0.60
C LEU A 217 -14.54 -5.20 -0.14
N VAL A 218 -15.74 -5.44 0.42
CA VAL A 218 -16.20 -6.80 0.75
C VAL A 218 -16.33 -7.64 -0.52
N GLY A 219 -16.90 -7.09 -1.59
CA GLY A 219 -16.96 -7.76 -2.91
C GLY A 219 -15.57 -8.14 -3.44
N CYS A 220 -14.61 -7.24 -3.32
CA CYS A 220 -13.22 -7.48 -3.66
C CYS A 220 -12.55 -8.57 -2.80
N ALA A 221 -12.81 -8.58 -1.50
CA ALA A 221 -12.32 -9.64 -0.60
C ALA A 221 -12.90 -11.02 -0.97
N ILE A 222 -14.19 -11.09 -1.31
CA ILE A 222 -14.83 -12.31 -1.82
C ILE A 222 -14.21 -12.74 -3.15
N TYR A 223 -14.01 -11.81 -4.09
CA TYR A 223 -13.36 -12.10 -5.37
C TYR A 223 -11.96 -12.68 -5.17
N LEU A 224 -11.15 -12.08 -4.29
CA LEU A 224 -9.82 -12.59 -3.95
C LEU A 224 -9.88 -13.97 -3.31
N ALA A 225 -10.87 -14.25 -2.46
CA ALA A 225 -11.06 -15.57 -1.87
C ALA A 225 -11.43 -16.64 -2.93
N LEU A 226 -12.34 -16.31 -3.85
CA LEU A 226 -12.84 -17.22 -4.90
C LEU A 226 -11.79 -17.51 -5.99
N MET A 227 -11.12 -16.48 -6.50
CA MET A 227 -10.12 -16.68 -7.56
C MET A 227 -8.94 -17.51 -7.09
N ARG A 228 -8.72 -17.58 -5.78
CA ARG A 228 -7.60 -18.30 -5.19
C ARG A 228 -8.00 -19.67 -4.67
N SER A 229 -9.27 -19.93 -4.33
CA SER A 229 -9.75 -21.28 -3.99
C SER A 229 -9.66 -22.30 -5.13
N HIS A 230 -9.48 -21.85 -6.37
CA HIS A 230 -9.28 -22.72 -7.55
C HIS A 230 -7.80 -22.96 -7.90
N ASP A 231 -6.85 -22.35 -7.18
CA ASP A 231 -5.43 -22.68 -7.31
C ASP A 231 -5.15 -23.91 -6.42
N PRO A 232 -4.67 -25.05 -6.95
CA PRO A 232 -4.42 -26.26 -6.16
C PRO A 232 -3.35 -26.09 -5.06
N LEU A 233 -2.72 -24.91 -4.98
CA LEU A 233 -1.86 -24.48 -3.86
C LEU A 233 -2.63 -23.75 -2.74
N TRP A 234 -3.98 -23.76 -2.77
CA TRP A 234 -4.83 -22.97 -1.86
C TRP A 234 -5.80 -23.78 -1.02
N HIS A 235 -5.55 -23.78 0.29
CA HIS A 235 -6.52 -24.16 1.33
C HIS A 235 -6.82 -22.98 2.29
N GLY A 236 -6.62 -21.72 1.86
CA GLY A 236 -6.74 -20.51 2.67
C GLY A 236 -5.63 -19.49 2.38
N LEU A 237 -5.62 -18.33 3.06
CA LEU A 237 -4.60 -17.25 2.95
C LEU A 237 -3.17 -17.81 2.79
N PRO A 238 -2.27 -17.25 1.94
CA PRO A 238 -1.13 -18.05 1.43
C PRO A 238 -0.37 -18.53 2.61
N HIS A 239 0.01 -19.81 2.70
CA HIS A 239 0.74 -20.28 3.88
C HIS A 239 1.87 -19.29 4.22
N GLU A 240 2.57 -18.80 3.18
CA GLU A 240 3.56 -17.72 3.27
C GLU A 240 3.01 -16.38 3.77
N LEU A 241 1.87 -15.87 3.28
CA LEU A 241 1.27 -14.61 3.74
C LEU A 241 0.68 -14.73 5.15
N ARG A 242 0.10 -15.88 5.50
CA ARG A 242 -0.38 -16.17 6.84
C ARG A 242 0.81 -16.18 7.79
N LEU A 243 1.89 -16.87 7.42
CA LEU A 243 3.13 -16.86 8.18
C LEU A 243 3.71 -15.43 8.28
N GLU A 244 3.67 -14.64 7.21
CA GLU A 244 4.16 -13.25 7.19
C GLU A 244 3.31 -12.36 8.12
N LEU A 245 1.98 -12.52 8.12
CA LEU A 245 1.06 -11.81 9.02
C LEU A 245 1.20 -12.28 10.48
N THR A 246 1.51 -13.54 10.74
CA THR A 246 1.76 -14.06 12.10
C THR A 246 3.19 -13.85 12.58
N GLY A 247 4.05 -13.19 11.78
CA GLY A 247 5.45 -12.98 12.11
C GLY A 247 6.31 -14.25 12.11
N SER A 248 5.79 -15.35 11.56
CA SER A 248 6.44 -16.66 11.43
C SER A 248 6.95 -16.94 10.00
N GLY A 249 6.96 -15.93 9.13
CA GLY A 249 7.40 -16.02 7.74
C GLY A 249 8.86 -16.47 7.63
N GLU A 250 9.15 -17.34 6.66
CA GLU A 250 10.51 -17.82 6.38
C GLU A 250 11.44 -16.72 5.82
N ARG A 251 10.90 -15.56 5.44
CA ARG A 251 11.70 -14.40 5.06
C ARG A 251 12.37 -13.80 6.29
N ALA A 252 13.70 -13.87 6.34
CA ALA A 252 14.49 -13.14 7.31
C ALA A 252 14.32 -11.63 7.08
N HIS A 253 13.31 -11.04 7.71
CA HIS A 253 13.09 -9.60 7.69
C HIS A 253 14.03 -8.91 8.68
N ARG A 254 14.53 -7.74 8.30
CA ARG A 254 15.22 -6.84 9.21
C ARG A 254 14.23 -6.37 10.27
N LYS A 255 14.71 -6.17 11.50
CA LYS A 255 13.90 -5.54 12.54
C LYS A 255 13.61 -4.08 12.15
N MET A 256 12.34 -3.69 12.20
CA MET A 256 11.97 -2.30 12.06
C MET A 256 12.48 -1.51 13.26
N THR A 257 13.19 -0.42 13.00
CA THR A 257 13.64 0.52 14.04
C THR A 257 12.82 1.80 13.93
N PRO A 258 12.65 2.57 15.02
CA PRO A 258 11.95 3.85 14.96
C PRO A 258 12.55 4.80 13.93
N VAL A 259 13.88 4.79 13.77
CA VAL A 259 14.57 5.62 12.77
C VAL A 259 14.16 5.26 11.35
N VAL A 260 14.13 3.98 11.01
CA VAL A 260 13.70 3.54 9.67
C VAL A 260 12.23 3.89 9.43
N PHE A 261 11.39 3.71 10.45
CA PHE A 261 9.97 4.03 10.36
C PHE A 261 9.74 5.52 10.11
N LEU A 262 10.41 6.40 10.86
CA LEU A 262 10.35 7.86 10.68
C LEU A 262 10.96 8.30 9.34
N LEU A 263 12.03 7.66 8.88
CA LEU A 263 12.59 7.93 7.55
C LEU A 263 11.63 7.52 6.44
N ALA A 264 10.90 6.41 6.60
CA ALA A 264 9.90 5.98 5.63
C ALA A 264 8.72 6.97 5.58
N ILE A 265 8.25 7.44 6.74
CA ILE A 265 7.26 8.53 6.83
C ILE A 265 7.77 9.78 6.11
N MET A 266 9.00 10.22 6.41
CA MET A 266 9.59 11.40 5.79
C MET A 266 9.60 11.27 4.26
N LEU A 267 10.01 10.11 3.72
CA LEU A 267 10.03 9.85 2.27
C LEU A 267 8.63 9.80 1.64
N ILE A 268 7.63 9.27 2.35
CA ILE A 268 6.24 9.25 1.89
C ILE A 268 5.70 10.68 1.84
N LEU A 269 5.92 11.48 2.89
CA LEU A 269 5.53 12.90 2.89
C LEU A 269 6.30 13.70 1.82
N GLY A 270 7.59 13.41 1.61
CA GLY A 270 8.36 13.99 0.52
C GLY A 270 7.83 13.62 -0.88
N ALA A 271 7.16 12.46 -1.03
CA ALA A 271 6.44 12.14 -2.26
C ALA A 271 5.19 13.01 -2.46
N SER A 272 4.55 13.45 -1.37
CA SER A 272 3.46 14.43 -1.42
C SER A 272 3.97 15.78 -1.90
N ASP A 273 5.16 16.20 -1.49
CA ASP A 273 5.77 17.44 -1.97
C ASP A 273 6.08 17.38 -3.47
N VAL A 274 6.53 16.22 -3.96
CA VAL A 274 6.70 16.00 -5.41
C VAL A 274 5.36 16.09 -6.13
N TYR A 275 4.28 15.58 -5.56
CA TYR A 275 2.94 15.76 -6.11
C TYR A 275 2.58 17.25 -6.20
N THR A 276 2.58 17.96 -5.08
CA THR A 276 2.08 19.34 -4.97
C THR A 276 2.94 20.35 -5.72
N PHE A 277 4.26 20.23 -5.68
CA PHE A 277 5.16 21.25 -6.26
C PHE A 277 5.68 20.91 -7.65
N ILE A 278 5.50 19.66 -8.11
CA ILE A 278 6.02 19.22 -9.42
C ILE A 278 4.92 18.63 -10.27
N LEU A 279 4.26 17.55 -9.84
CA LEU A 279 3.37 16.78 -10.72
C LEU A 279 2.11 17.58 -11.08
N GLU A 280 1.44 18.16 -10.09
CA GLU A 280 0.20 18.92 -10.28
C GLU A 280 0.43 20.18 -11.15
N PRO A 281 1.36 21.11 -10.83
CA PRO A 281 1.64 22.25 -11.69
C PRO A 281 2.13 21.88 -13.09
N ALA A 282 2.90 20.80 -13.23
CA ALA A 282 3.35 20.33 -14.53
C ALA A 282 2.19 19.79 -15.38
N LEU A 283 1.25 19.08 -14.76
CA LEU A 283 0.08 18.56 -15.47
C LEU A 283 -0.85 19.69 -15.89
N ASP A 284 -1.15 20.64 -15.00
CA ASP A 284 -1.99 21.81 -15.31
C ASP A 284 -1.39 22.63 -16.47
N TRP A 285 -0.08 22.93 -16.39
CA TRP A 285 0.62 23.60 -17.48
C TRP A 285 0.53 22.82 -18.80
N LEU A 286 0.77 21.51 -18.77
CA LEU A 286 0.74 20.66 -19.96
C LEU A 286 -0.67 20.55 -20.56
N SER A 287 -1.69 20.35 -19.75
CA SER A 287 -3.09 20.25 -20.20
C SER A 287 -3.60 21.59 -20.73
N GLY A 288 -3.17 22.70 -20.13
CA GLY A 288 -3.47 24.05 -20.59
C GLY A 288 -3.00 24.31 -22.02
N LEU A 289 -1.88 23.70 -22.45
CA LEU A 289 -1.41 23.79 -23.85
C LEU A 289 -2.40 23.19 -24.86
N PHE A 290 -3.29 22.31 -24.41
CA PHE A 290 -4.26 21.60 -25.23
C PHE A 290 -5.72 22.02 -24.95
N GLY A 291 -5.94 23.06 -24.13
CA GLY A 291 -7.28 23.53 -23.78
C GLY A 291 -8.03 22.57 -22.84
N PHE A 292 -7.32 21.85 -22.00
CA PHE A 292 -7.90 20.98 -20.97
C PHE A 292 -7.58 21.49 -19.57
N GLN A 293 -8.45 21.17 -18.61
CA GLN A 293 -8.24 21.35 -17.18
C GLN A 293 -8.30 19.99 -16.48
N PRO A 294 -7.30 19.67 -15.64
CA PRO A 294 -7.29 18.42 -14.89
C PRO A 294 -8.38 18.47 -13.81
N SER A 295 -9.20 17.42 -13.72
CA SER A 295 -10.12 17.18 -12.62
C SER A 295 -9.53 16.08 -11.75
N THR A 296 -9.27 16.35 -10.47
CA THR A 296 -8.54 15.40 -9.62
C THR A 296 -9.49 14.58 -8.76
N ALA A 297 -9.20 13.28 -8.62
CA ALA A 297 -9.94 12.44 -7.68
C ALA A 297 -9.83 12.92 -6.22
N MET A 298 -8.76 13.66 -5.87
CA MET A 298 -8.54 14.17 -4.51
C MET A 298 -9.62 15.16 -4.07
N ASP A 299 -10.11 16.02 -4.97
CA ASP A 299 -11.20 16.96 -4.66
C ASP A 299 -12.48 16.24 -4.19
N SER A 300 -12.78 15.09 -4.82
CA SER A 300 -13.95 14.26 -4.47
C SER A 300 -13.76 13.47 -3.17
N ILE A 301 -12.53 13.08 -2.87
CA ILE A 301 -12.16 12.38 -1.63
C ILE A 301 -12.28 13.35 -0.46
N ASP A 302 -11.73 14.55 -0.57
CA ASP A 302 -11.82 15.57 0.48
C ASP A 302 -13.27 15.96 0.78
N ALA A 303 -14.10 16.10 -0.25
CA ALA A 303 -15.52 16.39 -0.10
C ALA A 303 -16.35 15.26 0.55
N SER A 304 -15.82 14.03 0.60
CA SER A 304 -16.51 12.85 1.16
C SER A 304 -15.94 12.38 2.50
N MET A 305 -14.82 12.96 2.94
CA MET A 305 -14.15 12.61 4.20
C MET A 305 -15.00 12.85 5.45
N ASP A 306 -16.07 13.64 5.40
CA ASP A 306 -16.90 13.95 6.58
C ASP A 306 -17.69 12.75 7.15
N THR A 307 -17.66 11.59 6.48
CA THR A 307 -18.37 10.39 6.95
C THR A 307 -17.43 9.41 7.64
N LEU A 308 -17.87 8.85 8.78
CA LEU A 308 -17.13 7.78 9.46
C LEU A 308 -16.86 6.58 8.54
N ALA A 309 -17.80 6.25 7.66
CA ALA A 309 -17.64 5.17 6.69
C ALA A 309 -16.47 5.44 5.73
N MET A 310 -16.32 6.69 5.26
CA MET A 310 -15.21 7.07 4.40
C MET A 310 -13.87 7.04 5.15
N VAL A 311 -13.82 7.54 6.39
CA VAL A 311 -12.61 7.48 7.23
C VAL A 311 -12.17 6.02 7.45
N LEU A 312 -13.12 5.11 7.75
CA LEU A 312 -12.83 3.69 7.91
C LEU A 312 -12.32 3.04 6.60
N TYR A 313 -12.91 3.40 5.46
CA TYR A 313 -12.48 2.92 4.17
C TYR A 313 -11.10 3.47 3.78
N ALA A 314 -10.99 4.78 3.57
CA ALA A 314 -9.79 5.42 3.01
C ALA A 314 -8.60 5.41 3.99
N GLY A 315 -8.86 5.51 5.30
CA GLY A 315 -7.82 5.54 6.32
C GLY A 315 -7.29 4.15 6.71
N PHE A 316 -8.13 3.11 6.66
CA PHE A 316 -7.78 1.80 7.22
C PHE A 316 -8.00 0.64 6.24
N PHE A 317 -9.25 0.34 5.90
CA PHE A 317 -9.55 -0.92 5.21
C PHE A 317 -9.09 -0.94 3.74
N GLY A 318 -9.17 0.20 3.04
CA GLY A 318 -8.59 0.39 1.72
C GLY A 318 -7.08 0.11 1.71
N PRO A 319 -6.27 0.86 2.50
CA PRO A 319 -4.84 0.63 2.63
C PRO A 319 -4.47 -0.81 2.99
N ILE A 320 -5.22 -1.45 3.90
CA ILE A 320 -4.99 -2.86 4.27
C ILE A 320 -5.18 -3.77 3.05
N MET A 321 -6.30 -3.64 2.34
CA MET A 321 -6.60 -4.50 1.19
C MET A 321 -5.66 -4.26 0.02
N GLU A 322 -5.27 -3.01 -0.22
CA GLU A 322 -4.29 -2.65 -1.23
C GLU A 322 -2.92 -3.27 -0.92
N GLU A 323 -2.43 -3.17 0.31
CA GLU A 323 -1.16 -3.78 0.70
C GLU A 323 -1.22 -5.31 0.65
N LEU A 324 -2.34 -5.92 1.06
CA LEU A 324 -2.55 -7.36 0.88
C LEU A 324 -2.48 -7.75 -0.60
N LEU A 325 -3.12 -7.00 -1.50
CA LEU A 325 -3.09 -7.27 -2.94
C LEU A 325 -1.68 -7.07 -3.52
N PHE A 326 -1.10 -5.90 -3.35
CA PHE A 326 0.13 -5.51 -4.04
C PHE A 326 1.40 -6.05 -3.38
N ARG A 327 1.49 -6.04 -2.05
CA ARG A 327 2.68 -6.45 -1.29
C ARG A 327 2.55 -7.87 -0.78
N GLY A 328 1.34 -8.33 -0.51
CA GLY A 328 1.05 -9.70 -0.10
C GLY A 328 0.90 -10.71 -1.24
N LEU A 329 0.39 -10.31 -2.42
CA LEU A 329 0.15 -11.24 -3.54
C LEU A 329 1.03 -10.94 -4.77
N VAL A 330 0.94 -9.72 -5.32
CA VAL A 330 1.62 -9.35 -6.58
C VAL A 330 3.14 -9.37 -6.43
N MET A 331 3.67 -8.65 -5.43
CA MET A 331 5.12 -8.52 -5.24
C MET A 331 5.80 -9.88 -4.96
N PRO A 332 5.29 -10.75 -4.07
CA PRO A 332 5.86 -12.09 -3.84
C PRO A 332 5.86 -12.96 -5.09
N ALA A 333 4.80 -12.91 -5.91
CA ALA A 333 4.72 -13.67 -7.15
C ALA A 333 5.81 -13.27 -8.16
N LEU A 334 6.27 -12.02 -8.11
CA LEU A 334 7.30 -11.47 -8.98
C LEU A 334 8.72 -11.52 -8.39
N ALA A 335 8.85 -11.72 -7.07
CA ALA A 335 10.13 -11.62 -6.35
C ALA A 335 11.22 -12.55 -6.90
N LYS A 336 10.84 -13.75 -7.37
CA LYS A 336 11.76 -14.72 -7.99
C LYS A 336 12.42 -14.25 -9.29
N TYR A 337 11.90 -13.20 -9.91
CA TYR A 337 12.47 -12.60 -11.13
C TYR A 337 13.39 -11.41 -10.83
N GLY A 338 13.57 -11.06 -9.55
CA GLY A 338 14.43 -9.97 -9.08
C GLY A 338 13.68 -9.08 -8.10
N LYS A 339 14.28 -8.83 -6.93
CA LYS A 339 13.63 -8.07 -5.85
C LYS A 339 13.33 -6.62 -6.25
N VAL A 340 14.26 -5.93 -6.93
CA VAL A 340 13.99 -4.56 -7.42
C VAL A 340 12.88 -4.57 -8.47
N PHE A 341 12.89 -5.56 -9.36
CA PHE A 341 11.86 -5.71 -10.38
C PHE A 341 10.47 -5.92 -9.76
N SER A 342 10.35 -6.75 -8.72
CA SER A 342 9.07 -6.97 -8.04
C SER A 342 8.56 -5.72 -7.32
N ILE A 343 9.46 -4.97 -6.66
CA ILE A 343 9.11 -3.70 -5.98
C ILE A 343 8.58 -2.69 -7.02
N VAL A 344 9.35 -2.44 -8.08
CA VAL A 344 8.99 -1.45 -9.10
C VAL A 344 7.72 -1.85 -9.85
N THR A 345 7.61 -3.11 -10.27
CA THR A 345 6.43 -3.57 -11.02
C THR A 345 5.16 -3.53 -10.16
N SER A 346 5.26 -3.90 -8.87
CA SER A 346 4.13 -3.78 -7.94
C SER A 346 3.73 -2.32 -7.72
N ALA A 347 4.70 -1.40 -7.55
CA ALA A 347 4.44 0.04 -7.42
C ALA A 347 3.77 0.62 -8.68
N VAL A 348 4.20 0.23 -9.89
CA VAL A 348 3.58 0.66 -11.14
C VAL A 348 2.15 0.14 -11.28
N LEU A 349 1.91 -1.14 -10.95
CA LEU A 349 0.55 -1.70 -10.97
C LEU A 349 -0.35 -1.03 -9.94
N PHE A 350 0.18 -0.68 -8.77
CA PHE A 350 -0.52 0.07 -7.72
C PHE A 350 -0.85 1.50 -8.15
N GLY A 351 0.06 2.20 -8.84
CA GLY A 351 -0.26 3.51 -9.42
C GLY A 351 -1.36 3.46 -10.47
N CYS A 352 -1.23 2.54 -11.43
CA CYS A 352 -2.24 2.38 -12.50
C CYS A 352 -3.60 1.92 -11.97
N PHE A 353 -3.64 1.25 -10.81
CA PHE A 353 -4.86 0.83 -10.14
C PHE A 353 -5.76 2.00 -9.72
N HIS A 354 -5.20 3.17 -9.44
CA HIS A 354 -5.98 4.35 -9.03
C HIS A 354 -6.75 4.99 -10.18
N THR A 355 -6.39 4.69 -11.44
CA THR A 355 -7.08 5.19 -12.63
C THR A 355 -7.23 6.72 -12.70
N ASP A 356 -6.35 7.44 -12.01
CA ASP A 356 -6.18 8.90 -12.00
C ASP A 356 -4.69 9.18 -12.23
N LEU A 357 -4.35 10.17 -13.05
CA LEU A 357 -2.97 10.41 -13.46
C LEU A 357 -2.09 10.95 -12.32
N LEU A 358 -2.59 11.92 -11.55
CA LEU A 358 -1.82 12.56 -10.49
C LEU A 358 -1.75 11.66 -9.26
N GLN A 359 -2.90 11.13 -8.82
CA GLN A 359 -2.99 10.17 -7.73
C GLN A 359 -2.19 8.90 -8.06
N GLY A 360 -2.27 8.42 -9.31
CA GLY A 360 -1.49 7.28 -9.78
C GLY A 360 0.02 7.53 -9.72
N ALA A 361 0.48 8.69 -10.18
CA ALA A 361 1.89 9.05 -10.12
C ALA A 361 2.41 9.17 -8.67
N TYR A 362 1.63 9.80 -7.78
CA TYR A 362 1.91 9.83 -6.34
C TYR A 362 1.96 8.42 -5.73
N ALA A 363 0.97 7.58 -6.05
CA ALA A 363 0.89 6.20 -5.58
C ALA A 363 2.08 5.34 -6.05
N ILE A 364 2.67 5.60 -7.24
CA ILE A 364 3.91 4.93 -7.65
C ILE A 364 5.05 5.29 -6.70
N LEU A 365 5.24 6.58 -6.37
CA LEU A 365 6.33 7.04 -5.50
C LEU A 365 6.21 6.46 -4.09
N VAL A 366 5.03 6.59 -3.47
CA VAL A 366 4.74 5.96 -2.17
C VAL A 366 4.86 4.45 -2.26
N GLY A 367 4.38 3.87 -3.36
CA GLY A 367 4.41 2.44 -3.60
C GLY A 367 5.81 1.85 -3.70
N LEU A 368 6.81 2.62 -4.12
CA LEU A 368 8.22 2.21 -4.09
C LEU A 368 8.75 2.13 -2.64
N VAL A 369 8.39 3.10 -1.79
CA VAL A 369 8.76 3.10 -0.36
C VAL A 369 8.10 1.91 0.35
N LEU A 370 6.78 1.76 0.21
CA LEU A 370 6.02 0.66 0.78
C LEU A 370 6.53 -0.70 0.28
N GLY A 371 6.79 -0.83 -1.02
CA GLY A 371 7.37 -2.05 -1.59
C GLY A 371 8.75 -2.40 -1.02
N TYR A 372 9.61 -1.41 -0.78
CA TYR A 372 10.88 -1.62 -0.09
C TYR A 372 10.68 -2.07 1.36
N ILE A 373 9.76 -1.44 2.08
CA ILE A 373 9.46 -1.80 3.47
C ILE A 373 8.92 -3.23 3.56
N ALA A 374 7.97 -3.59 2.71
CA ALA A 374 7.46 -4.96 2.64
C ALA A 374 8.57 -5.98 2.33
N ALA A 375 9.47 -5.66 1.39
CA ALA A 375 10.54 -6.57 1.00
C ALA A 375 11.61 -6.79 2.09
N GLU A 376 11.98 -5.74 2.84
CA GLU A 376 13.09 -5.80 3.80
C GLU A 376 12.64 -5.95 5.26
N TYR A 377 11.47 -5.43 5.63
CA TYR A 377 10.97 -5.38 7.01
C TYR A 377 9.66 -6.16 7.22
N GLY A 378 8.92 -6.44 6.14
CA GLY A 378 7.74 -7.29 6.15
C GLY A 378 6.43 -6.54 5.93
N LEU A 379 5.41 -7.27 5.48
CA LEU A 379 4.12 -6.73 5.09
C LEU A 379 3.41 -5.89 6.17
N VAL A 380 3.48 -6.30 7.44
CA VAL A 380 2.81 -5.59 8.55
C VAL A 380 3.28 -4.14 8.66
N TRP A 381 4.56 -3.88 8.45
CA TRP A 381 5.11 -2.51 8.49
C TRP A 381 4.70 -1.68 7.28
N SER A 382 4.53 -2.33 6.12
CA SER A 382 4.00 -1.68 4.93
C SER A 382 2.54 -1.25 5.13
N ILE A 383 1.71 -2.13 5.69
CA ILE A 383 0.33 -1.82 6.10
C ILE A 383 0.31 -0.67 7.10
N ALA A 384 1.13 -0.73 8.16
CA ALA A 384 1.18 0.30 9.19
C ALA A 384 1.56 1.67 8.61
N LEU A 385 2.56 1.74 7.72
CA LEU A 385 2.96 2.98 7.08
C LEU A 385 1.89 3.51 6.12
N HIS A 386 1.20 2.64 5.38
CA HIS A 386 0.14 3.06 4.47
C HIS A 386 -1.06 3.63 5.25
N ILE A 387 -1.49 2.97 6.33
CA ILE A 387 -2.51 3.52 7.25
C ILE A 387 -2.03 4.83 7.87
N THR A 388 -0.76 4.92 8.28
CA THR A 388 -0.21 6.17 8.85
C THR A 388 -0.28 7.30 7.82
N ASN A 389 0.05 7.04 6.55
CA ASN A 389 -0.10 8.03 5.50
C ASN A 389 -1.56 8.50 5.36
N ASN A 390 -2.48 7.58 5.16
CA ASN A 390 -3.85 7.93 4.78
C ASN A 390 -4.68 8.42 5.97
N PHE A 391 -4.58 7.78 7.13
CA PHE A 391 -5.33 8.19 8.31
C PHE A 391 -4.66 9.32 9.08
N VAL A 392 -3.37 9.22 9.39
CA VAL A 392 -2.72 10.20 10.27
C VAL A 392 -2.40 11.48 9.51
N PHE A 393 -1.77 11.37 8.33
CA PHE A 393 -1.28 12.55 7.61
C PHE A 393 -2.30 13.14 6.64
N SER A 394 -3.05 12.33 5.91
CA SER A 394 -4.07 12.86 4.99
C SER A 394 -5.36 13.28 5.72
N ASP A 395 -5.94 12.46 6.58
CA ASP A 395 -7.21 12.79 7.27
C ASP A 395 -7.02 13.54 8.59
N LEU A 396 -6.43 12.90 9.61
CA LEU A 396 -6.38 13.44 10.97
C LEU A 396 -5.59 14.75 11.04
N PHE A 397 -4.41 14.81 10.42
CA PHE A 397 -3.59 16.01 10.43
C PHE A 397 -4.29 17.17 9.71
N SER A 398 -4.93 16.93 8.56
CA SER A 398 -5.74 17.94 7.86
C SER A 398 -6.84 18.51 8.76
N ARG A 399 -7.61 17.65 9.45
CA ARG A 399 -8.63 18.09 10.43
C ARG A 399 -8.06 18.86 11.62
N LEU A 400 -6.87 18.51 12.08
CA LEU A 400 -6.22 19.24 13.16
C LEU A 400 -5.74 20.63 12.70
N LEU A 401 -5.30 20.75 11.44
CA LEU A 401 -4.94 22.05 10.87
C LEU A 401 -6.15 22.98 10.81
N THR A 402 -7.34 22.50 10.43
CA THR A 402 -8.54 23.34 10.32
C THR A 402 -9.02 23.95 11.65
N LEU A 403 -8.56 23.43 12.79
CA LEU A 403 -8.81 24.00 14.12
C LEU A 403 -7.97 25.26 14.40
N MET A 404 -6.91 25.49 13.63
CA MET A 404 -6.00 26.62 13.79
C MET A 404 -6.40 27.81 12.91
N PRO A 405 -6.01 29.05 13.26
CA PRO A 405 -6.16 30.19 12.35
C PRO A 405 -5.40 29.99 11.04
N GLU A 406 -5.90 30.53 9.93
CA GLU A 406 -5.35 30.35 8.57
C GLU A 406 -3.84 30.63 8.49
N ASN A 407 -3.38 31.73 9.11
CA ASN A 407 -1.94 32.05 9.14
C ASN A 407 -1.10 30.95 9.80
N ALA A 408 -1.61 30.32 10.86
CA ALA A 408 -0.93 29.22 11.53
C ALA A 408 -0.96 27.94 10.69
N GLN A 409 -2.06 27.66 9.97
CA GLN A 409 -2.15 26.56 9.01
C GLN A 409 -1.08 26.69 7.94
N ASN A 410 -0.95 27.87 7.33
CA ASN A 410 0.05 28.14 6.29
C ASN A 410 1.48 27.99 6.81
N ILE A 411 1.79 28.53 8.01
CA ILE A 411 3.12 28.40 8.62
C ILE A 411 3.45 26.92 8.88
N VAL A 412 2.52 26.16 9.44
CA VAL A 412 2.72 24.74 9.74
C VAL A 412 2.84 23.92 8.44
N GLY A 413 1.97 24.17 7.45
CA GLY A 413 1.97 23.48 6.17
C GLY A 413 3.27 23.71 5.39
N TYR A 414 3.64 24.98 5.14
CA TYR A 414 4.89 25.31 4.45
C TYR A 414 6.13 24.87 5.24
N GLY A 415 6.10 25.00 6.57
CA GLY A 415 7.16 24.51 7.43
C GLY A 415 7.35 23.00 7.29
N LEU A 416 6.26 22.23 7.28
CA LEU A 416 6.29 20.79 7.08
C LEU A 416 6.85 20.43 5.71
N TYR A 417 6.34 21.03 4.63
CA TYR A 417 6.83 20.81 3.26
C TYR A 417 8.34 21.09 3.14
N ILE A 418 8.84 22.18 3.72
CA ILE A 418 10.28 22.47 3.67
C ILE A 418 11.07 21.38 4.42
N VAL A 419 10.64 21.01 5.62
CA VAL A 419 11.35 20.02 6.44
C VAL A 419 11.36 18.64 5.79
N VAL A 420 10.21 18.14 5.33
CA VAL A 420 10.09 16.78 4.76
C VAL A 420 10.62 16.71 3.34
N GLY A 421 10.40 17.75 2.52
CA GLY A 421 10.89 17.82 1.14
C GLY A 421 12.40 17.93 1.08
N VAL A 422 12.99 18.89 1.81
CA VAL A 422 14.45 19.03 1.88
C VAL A 422 15.07 17.82 2.57
N GLY A 423 14.48 17.33 3.66
CA GLY A 423 14.95 16.13 4.37
C GLY A 423 14.98 14.89 3.47
N SER A 424 13.91 14.66 2.70
CA SER A 424 13.81 13.56 1.73
C SER A 424 14.82 13.69 0.61
N LEU A 425 14.94 14.87 0.01
CA LEU A 425 15.92 15.13 -1.04
C LEU A 425 17.35 14.90 -0.55
N LEU A 426 17.72 15.47 0.59
CA LEU A 426 19.03 15.29 1.20
C LEU A 426 19.31 13.82 1.49
N TYR A 427 18.34 13.09 2.07
CA TYR A 427 18.50 11.66 2.33
C TYR A 427 18.76 10.88 1.04
N LEU A 428 17.96 11.11 -0.01
CA LEU A 428 18.10 10.42 -1.30
C LEU A 428 19.43 10.74 -1.98
N VAL A 429 19.90 11.99 -1.92
CA VAL A 429 21.18 12.43 -2.48
C VAL A 429 22.35 11.81 -1.70
N LEU A 430 22.34 11.90 -0.37
CA LEU A 430 23.41 11.38 0.48
C LEU A 430 23.50 9.84 0.41
N ARG A 431 22.36 9.16 0.24
CA ARG A 431 22.29 7.70 0.13
C ARG A 431 22.24 7.19 -1.30
N PHE A 432 22.40 8.05 -2.31
CA PHE A 432 22.29 7.67 -3.72
C PHE A 432 23.22 6.50 -4.09
N ARG A 433 24.45 6.50 -3.56
CA ARG A 433 25.43 5.42 -3.82
C ARG A 433 24.98 4.09 -3.21
N ASP A 434 24.46 4.12 -1.99
CA ASP A 434 23.96 2.94 -1.28
C ASP A 434 22.71 2.38 -1.99
N ILE A 435 21.77 3.26 -2.36
CA ILE A 435 20.55 2.91 -3.11
C ILE A 435 20.94 2.26 -4.44
N ARG A 436 21.86 2.88 -5.19
CA ARG A 436 22.35 2.32 -6.46
C ARG A 436 23.06 0.98 -6.27
N GLY A 437 23.80 0.82 -5.17
CA GLY A 437 24.42 -0.45 -4.78
C GLY A 437 23.38 -1.54 -4.53
N TYR A 438 22.35 -1.22 -3.76
CA TYR A 438 21.21 -2.11 -3.50
C TYR A 438 20.48 -2.50 -4.78
N MET A 439 20.21 -1.53 -5.67
CA MET A 439 19.57 -1.79 -6.96
C MET A 439 20.38 -2.74 -7.84
N LYS A 440 21.71 -2.59 -7.87
CA LYS A 440 22.60 -3.46 -8.64
C LYS A 440 22.66 -4.88 -8.05
N ALA A 441 22.73 -5.00 -6.73
CA ALA A 441 22.79 -6.29 -6.03
C ALA A 441 21.49 -7.10 -6.17
N ASN A 442 20.36 -6.41 -6.28
CA ASN A 442 19.01 -7.01 -6.31
C ASN A 442 18.34 -6.89 -7.70
N ARG A 443 19.13 -6.66 -8.75
CA ARG A 443 18.64 -6.49 -10.13
C ARG A 443 18.03 -7.78 -10.67
N SER A 444 17.10 -7.64 -11.60
CA SER A 444 16.59 -8.76 -12.37
C SER A 444 17.59 -9.20 -13.46
N PRO A 445 17.50 -10.46 -13.93
CA PRO A 445 18.21 -10.93 -15.12
C PRO A 445 17.97 -10.04 -16.35
N GLN A 446 18.88 -10.09 -17.32
CA GLN A 446 18.68 -9.36 -18.58
C GLN A 446 17.43 -9.88 -19.30
N GLY A 447 16.64 -8.97 -19.87
CA GLY A 447 15.41 -9.28 -20.60
C GLY A 447 14.15 -9.41 -19.73
N THR A 448 14.22 -9.36 -18.40
CA THR A 448 13.03 -9.41 -17.52
C THR A 448 12.06 -8.25 -17.80
N VAL A 449 12.60 -7.03 -17.88
CA VAL A 449 11.79 -5.83 -18.16
C VAL A 449 11.17 -5.90 -19.55
N ALA A 450 11.94 -6.28 -20.57
CA ALA A 450 11.41 -6.48 -21.92
C ALA A 450 10.30 -7.54 -21.96
N ALA A 451 10.45 -8.64 -21.20
CA ALA A 451 9.42 -9.66 -21.06
C ALA A 451 8.16 -9.12 -20.39
N CYS A 452 8.28 -8.28 -19.35
CA CYS A 452 7.18 -7.59 -18.70
C CYS A 452 6.38 -6.72 -19.69
N TRP A 453 7.07 -5.85 -20.44
CA TRP A 453 6.46 -4.98 -21.46
C TRP A 453 5.89 -5.72 -22.67
N SER A 454 6.18 -7.00 -22.81
CA SER A 454 5.59 -7.87 -23.84
C SER A 454 4.38 -8.68 -23.36
N SER A 455 3.94 -8.47 -22.12
CA SER A 455 2.78 -9.18 -21.54
C SER A 455 1.46 -8.55 -22.00
N PRO A 456 0.59 -9.28 -22.72
CA PRO A 456 -0.68 -8.73 -23.21
C PRO A 456 -1.56 -8.19 -22.09
N TRP A 457 -1.72 -8.95 -21.00
CA TRP A 457 -2.56 -8.52 -19.87
C TRP A 457 -1.99 -7.31 -19.13
N PHE A 458 -0.66 -7.17 -19.09
CA PHE A 458 -0.02 -5.99 -18.52
C PHE A 458 -0.30 -4.74 -19.38
N LEU A 459 -0.15 -4.87 -20.70
CA LEU A 459 -0.42 -3.78 -21.63
C LEU A 459 -1.91 -3.41 -21.68
N VAL A 460 -2.80 -4.40 -21.61
CA VAL A 460 -4.26 -4.17 -21.53
C VAL A 460 -4.61 -3.43 -20.25
N PHE A 461 -4.10 -3.88 -19.09
CA PHE A 461 -4.34 -3.19 -17.83
C PHE A 461 -3.81 -1.75 -17.87
N LEU A 462 -2.55 -1.55 -18.27
CA LEU A 462 -1.94 -0.22 -18.39
C LEU A 462 -2.74 0.69 -19.35
N GLY A 463 -3.09 0.18 -20.54
CA GLY A 463 -3.83 0.95 -21.54
C GLY A 463 -5.22 1.33 -21.07
N LEU A 464 -5.95 0.43 -20.41
CA LEU A 464 -7.27 0.71 -19.85
C LEU A 464 -7.20 1.70 -18.69
N SER A 465 -6.23 1.54 -17.78
CA SER A 465 -6.03 2.48 -16.66
C SER A 465 -5.72 3.89 -17.16
N LEU A 466 -4.82 4.03 -18.14
CA LEU A 466 -4.47 5.34 -18.71
C LEU A 466 -5.63 5.94 -19.51
N LEU A 467 -6.38 5.12 -20.26
CA LEU A 467 -7.56 5.57 -20.97
C LEU A 467 -8.62 6.09 -19.99
N PHE A 468 -8.87 5.36 -18.90
CA PHE A 468 -9.82 5.79 -17.88
C PHE A 468 -9.37 7.09 -17.20
N ALA A 469 -8.09 7.18 -16.83
CA ALA A 469 -7.52 8.38 -16.23
C ALA A 469 -7.62 9.59 -17.15
N PHE A 470 -7.46 9.40 -18.47
CA PHE A 470 -7.64 10.48 -19.44
C PHE A 470 -9.11 10.88 -19.62
N VAL A 471 -10.02 9.90 -19.71
CA VAL A 471 -11.46 10.15 -19.93
C VAL A 471 -12.11 10.83 -18.72
N THR A 472 -11.67 10.49 -17.51
CA THR A 472 -12.27 11.00 -16.26
C THR A 472 -11.49 12.14 -15.63
N GLY A 473 -10.20 12.29 -15.96
CA GLY A 473 -9.30 13.25 -15.32
C GLY A 473 -9.16 14.58 -16.06
N PHE A 474 -9.85 14.82 -17.17
CA PHE A 474 -9.78 16.09 -17.89
C PHE A 474 -11.14 16.58 -18.35
N THR A 475 -11.34 17.89 -18.26
CA THR A 475 -12.47 18.61 -18.84
C THR A 475 -11.97 19.62 -19.87
N ALA A 476 -12.74 19.81 -20.94
CA ALA A 476 -12.41 20.83 -21.95
C ALA A 476 -12.75 22.23 -21.41
N VAL A 477 -11.88 23.19 -21.71
CA VAL A 477 -12.01 24.60 -21.30
C VAL A 477 -12.88 25.39 -22.28
#